data_AF-A0A2W7ISN1-F1
#
_entry.id   AF-A0A2W7ISN1-F1
#
_cell.length_a   1.000
_cell.length_b   1.000
_cell.length_c   1.000
_cell.angle_alpha   90.00
_cell.angle_beta   90.00
_cell.angle_gamma   90.00
#
_symmetry.space_group_name_H-M   'P 1'
#
loop_
_entity.id
_entity.type
_entity.pdbx_description
1 polymer ?
#
loop_
_entity_poly.entity_id
_entity_poly.type
_entity_poly.pdbx_seq_one_letter_code
_entity_poly.pdbx_strand_id
1 'polypeptide(L)'
;MNEDLIVSSEDELKPLFRKNYREFIAEKPRTVIFEEEEFTLYNFEKMMELTNIDGMEVSRIHALKPYVKTLSEFMNPTFKDLDGYKWSLEKLALGKAIGANSEGDLLFFGCYDNTKVHLFRHDDGSIKRTKLTLFEIIKQFSE
;
A
#
# COMPACT_ATOMS: atom_id res chain seq x y z
N MET A 1 4.04 20.35 6.14
CA MET A 1 5.22 19.53 6.46
C MET A 1 5.59 18.84 5.15
N ASN A 2 6.73 19.17 4.53
CA ASN A 2 7.21 18.39 3.38
C ASN A 2 7.70 17.06 3.96
N GLU A 3 6.83 16.05 3.94
CA GLU A 3 7.26 14.69 4.21
C GLU A 3 8.13 14.26 3.04
N ASP A 4 9.33 13.75 3.34
CA ASP A 4 10.20 13.18 2.33
C ASP A 4 9.47 11.99 1.71
N LEU A 5 9.09 12.11 0.42
CA LEU A 5 8.35 11.09 -0.30
C LEU A 5 9.28 10.13 -1.03
N ILE A 6 10.59 10.37 -0.94
CA ILE A 6 11.63 9.55 -1.53
C ILE A 6 12.32 8.81 -0.39
N VAL A 7 12.28 7.49 -0.43
CA VAL A 7 12.99 6.63 0.51
C VAL A 7 14.28 6.16 -0.14
N SER A 8 15.40 6.45 0.50
CA SER A 8 16.73 6.23 -0.08
C SER A 8 17.45 5.01 0.46
N SER A 9 16.94 4.41 1.56
CA SER A 9 17.58 3.28 2.23
C SER A 9 16.58 2.31 2.86
N GLU A 10 16.96 1.03 2.94
CA GLU A 10 16.15 0.03 3.65
C GLU A 10 16.01 0.34 5.14
N ASP A 11 16.97 1.04 5.73
CA ASP A 11 16.96 1.38 7.16
C ASP A 11 15.86 2.37 7.52
N GLU A 12 15.38 3.16 6.55
CA GLU A 12 14.16 3.98 6.67
C GLU A 12 12.89 3.11 6.59
N LEU A 13 12.89 2.03 5.81
CA LEU A 13 11.75 1.13 5.64
C LEU A 13 11.59 0.12 6.79
N LYS A 14 12.69 -0.43 7.31
CA LYS A 14 12.66 -1.48 8.34
C LYS A 14 11.82 -1.12 9.58
N PRO A 15 11.83 0.10 10.11
CA PRO A 15 10.98 0.48 11.25
C PRO A 15 9.48 0.48 10.91
N LEU A 16 9.12 0.63 9.63
CA LEU A 16 7.73 0.71 9.18
C LEU A 16 7.03 -0.66 9.15
N PHE A 17 7.78 -1.75 9.24
CA PHE A 17 7.26 -3.11 9.06
C PHE A 17 7.63 -4.03 10.22
N ARG A 18 6.73 -4.97 10.53
CA ARG A 18 7.00 -6.01 11.54
C ARG A 18 8.09 -6.97 11.06
N LYS A 19 8.90 -7.46 12.01
CA LYS A 19 10.06 -8.33 11.73
C LYS A 19 9.75 -9.49 10.79
N ASN A 20 8.68 -10.23 11.07
CA ASN A 20 8.26 -11.38 10.28
C ASN A 20 7.89 -11.01 8.83
N TYR A 21 7.29 -9.83 8.60
CA TYR A 21 7.01 -9.37 7.24
C TYR A 21 8.30 -9.03 6.49
N ARG A 22 9.23 -8.33 7.16
CA ARG A 22 10.52 -7.94 6.57
C ARG A 22 11.30 -9.17 6.10
N GLU A 23 11.36 -10.19 6.94
CA GLU A 23 12.01 -11.46 6.61
C GLU A 23 11.29 -12.16 5.43
N PHE A 24 9.96 -12.16 5.45
CA PHE A 24 9.14 -12.77 4.41
C PHE A 24 9.32 -12.13 3.02
N ILE A 25 9.35 -10.80 2.91
CA ILE A 25 9.53 -10.09 1.62
C ILE A 25 10.99 -10.04 1.16
N ALA A 26 11.96 -10.20 2.07
CA ALA A 26 13.38 -10.21 1.75
C ALA A 26 13.84 -11.56 1.16
N GLU A 27 13.14 -12.65 1.47
CA GLU A 27 13.54 -13.99 1.04
C GLU A 27 13.47 -14.19 -0.48
N LYS A 28 12.33 -13.82 -1.09
CA LYS A 28 12.09 -13.91 -2.53
C LYS A 28 10.85 -13.10 -2.93
N PRO A 29 10.68 -12.74 -4.21
CA PRO A 29 9.45 -12.15 -4.71
C PRO A 29 8.24 -13.05 -4.39
N ARG A 30 7.12 -12.42 -4.02
CA ARG A 30 5.88 -13.11 -3.64
C ARG A 30 4.72 -12.53 -4.42
N THR A 31 3.85 -13.40 -4.91
CA THR A 31 2.58 -13.02 -5.55
C THR A 31 1.44 -13.57 -4.71
N VAL A 32 0.49 -12.72 -4.33
CA VAL A 32 -0.72 -13.12 -3.62
C VAL A 32 -1.93 -12.95 -4.53
N ILE A 33 -2.88 -13.88 -4.43
CA ILE A 33 -4.14 -13.78 -5.16
C ILE A 33 -5.17 -13.13 -4.24
N PHE A 34 -5.78 -12.04 -4.68
CA PHE A 34 -6.89 -11.39 -4.00
C PHE A 34 -8.02 -11.13 -5.00
N GLU A 35 -9.22 -11.65 -4.71
CA GLU A 35 -10.40 -11.50 -5.59
C GLU A 35 -10.14 -11.91 -7.04
N GLU A 36 -9.44 -13.03 -7.23
CA GLU A 36 -9.07 -13.59 -8.54
C GLU A 36 -8.04 -12.74 -9.31
N GLU A 37 -7.48 -11.70 -8.69
CA GLU A 37 -6.42 -10.88 -9.23
C GLU A 37 -5.08 -11.19 -8.56
N GLU A 38 -4.00 -11.16 -9.36
CA GLU A 38 -2.64 -11.38 -8.88
C GLU A 38 -1.98 -10.06 -8.49
N PHE A 39 -1.49 -9.98 -7.25
CA PHE A 39 -0.72 -8.86 -6.74
C PHE A 39 0.70 -9.29 -6.44
N THR A 40 1.67 -8.60 -7.03
CA THR A 40 3.08 -8.78 -6.69
C THR A 40 3.43 -7.93 -5.48
N LEU A 41 3.89 -8.57 -4.39
CA LEU A 41 4.34 -7.89 -3.20
C LEU A 41 5.71 -7.24 -3.42
N TYR A 42 5.87 -6.04 -2.88
CA TYR A 42 7.12 -5.29 -2.94
C TYR A 42 8.11 -5.84 -1.90
N ASN A 43 9.34 -6.10 -2.35
CA ASN A 43 10.50 -6.14 -1.45
C ASN A 43 10.99 -4.71 -1.16
N PHE A 44 12.02 -4.53 -0.33
CA PHE A 44 12.51 -3.19 0.00
C PHE A 44 13.06 -2.43 -1.20
N GLU A 45 13.80 -3.08 -2.08
CA GLU A 45 14.27 -2.48 -3.33
C GLU A 45 13.11 -1.88 -4.14
N LYS A 46 12.05 -2.68 -4.33
CA LYS A 46 10.85 -2.24 -5.03
C LYS A 46 10.13 -1.12 -4.30
N MET A 47 10.04 -1.15 -2.97
CA MET A 47 9.42 -0.07 -2.20
C MET A 47 10.14 1.28 -2.35
N MET A 48 11.47 1.26 -2.52
CA MET A 48 12.30 2.46 -2.70
C MET A 48 12.25 3.01 -4.12
N GLU A 49 12.01 2.17 -5.14
CA GLU A 49 11.91 2.61 -6.54
C GLU A 49 10.99 3.82 -6.69
N LEU A 50 11.41 4.74 -7.55
CA LEU A 50 10.62 5.91 -7.90
C LEU A 50 9.46 5.53 -8.82
N THR A 51 8.33 6.17 -8.60
CA THR A 51 7.18 6.16 -9.50
C THR A 51 6.67 7.59 -9.66
N ASN A 52 6.17 7.90 -10.86
CA ASN A 52 5.53 9.18 -11.13
C ASN A 52 4.04 8.93 -11.32
N ILE A 53 3.21 9.56 -10.49
CA ILE A 53 1.75 9.49 -10.58
C ILE A 53 1.26 10.93 -10.58
N ASP A 54 0.51 11.31 -11.61
CA ASP A 54 -0.03 12.68 -11.79
C ASP A 54 1.02 13.79 -11.63
N GLY A 55 2.23 13.56 -12.15
CA GLY A 55 3.34 14.51 -12.11
C GLY A 55 4.05 14.62 -10.76
N MET A 56 3.68 13.80 -9.77
CA MET A 56 4.35 13.71 -8.48
C MET A 56 5.24 12.46 -8.43
N GLU A 57 6.55 12.68 -8.30
CA GLU A 57 7.54 11.63 -8.11
C GLU A 57 7.63 11.23 -6.64
N VAL A 58 7.44 9.95 -6.35
CA VAL A 58 7.47 9.36 -5.01
C VAL A 58 8.10 7.96 -5.04
N SER A 59 8.65 7.48 -3.92
CA SER A 59 8.95 6.06 -3.78
C SER A 59 7.65 5.23 -3.76
N ARG A 60 7.68 4.02 -4.31
CA ARG A 60 6.48 3.17 -4.47
C ARG A 60 5.71 2.94 -3.16
N ILE A 61 6.38 2.88 -2.00
CA ILE A 61 5.71 2.77 -0.70
C ILE A 61 4.73 3.93 -0.43
N HIS A 62 4.98 5.11 -1.00
CA HIS A 62 4.19 6.33 -0.87
C HIS A 62 3.25 6.58 -2.06
N ALA A 63 3.02 5.60 -2.92
CA ALA A 63 2.19 5.74 -4.12
C ALA A 63 0.75 6.23 -3.87
N LEU A 64 0.21 6.03 -2.66
CA LEU A 64 -1.12 6.55 -2.28
C LEU A 64 -1.17 8.08 -2.17
N LYS A 65 -0.05 8.75 -1.94
CA LYS A 65 -0.01 10.21 -1.78
C LYS A 65 -0.41 10.98 -3.04
N PRO A 66 0.19 10.70 -4.21
CA PRO A 66 -0.26 11.29 -5.46
C PRO A 66 -1.76 11.04 -5.72
N TYR A 67 -2.23 9.80 -5.56
CA TYR A 67 -3.65 9.48 -5.75
C TYR A 67 -4.55 10.30 -4.82
N VAL A 68 -4.19 10.42 -3.53
CA VAL A 68 -4.96 11.24 -2.58
C VAL A 68 -4.99 12.72 -2.98
N LYS A 69 -3.88 13.26 -3.49
CA LYS A 69 -3.84 14.63 -3.98
C LYS A 69 -4.89 14.83 -5.06
N THR A 70 -4.93 13.95 -6.06
CA THR A 70 -5.92 14.00 -7.14
C THR A 70 -7.34 13.80 -6.61
N LEU A 71 -7.57 12.81 -5.75
CA LEU A 71 -8.88 12.56 -5.14
C LEU A 71 -9.39 13.72 -4.29
N SER A 72 -8.49 14.50 -3.66
CA SER A 72 -8.88 15.65 -2.83
C SER A 72 -9.58 16.77 -3.60
N GLU A 73 -9.46 16.79 -4.93
CA GLU A 73 -10.15 17.73 -5.80
C GLU A 73 -11.63 17.37 -6.01
N PHE A 74 -11.98 16.08 -5.84
CA PHE A 74 -13.30 15.54 -6.16
C PHE A 74 -14.03 14.92 -4.97
N MET A 75 -13.32 14.55 -3.91
CA MET A 75 -13.86 13.83 -2.75
C MET A 75 -13.88 14.67 -1.48
N ASN A 76 -14.87 14.38 -0.63
CA ASN A 76 -14.89 14.93 0.72
C ASN A 76 -13.66 14.45 1.53
N PRO A 77 -13.12 15.28 2.44
CA PRO A 77 -11.98 14.91 3.29
C PRO A 77 -12.19 13.62 4.10
N THR A 78 -13.45 13.29 4.39
CA THR A 78 -13.85 12.01 4.94
C THR A 78 -14.88 11.33 4.05
N PHE A 79 -14.70 10.04 3.81
CA PHE A 79 -15.54 9.22 2.94
C PHE A 79 -15.68 7.82 3.53
N LYS A 80 -16.46 6.96 2.87
CA LYS A 80 -16.62 5.56 3.26
C LYS A 80 -15.99 4.67 2.19
N ASP A 81 -15.35 3.58 2.62
CA ASP A 81 -14.94 2.51 1.73
C ASP A 81 -16.16 1.66 1.30
N LEU A 82 -15.93 0.67 0.43
CA LEU A 82 -16.97 -0.22 -0.10
C LEU A 82 -17.70 -1.02 0.98
N ASP A 83 -17.09 -1.20 2.16
CA ASP A 83 -17.65 -1.89 3.31
C ASP A 83 -18.32 -0.93 4.32
N GLY A 84 -18.36 0.38 4.01
CA GLY A 84 -18.98 1.41 4.84
C GLY A 84 -18.10 1.95 5.98
N TYR A 85 -16.84 1.53 6.08
CA TYR A 85 -15.90 2.02 7.08
C TYR A 85 -15.38 3.40 6.70
N LYS A 86 -15.27 4.27 7.71
CA LYS A 86 -14.94 5.69 7.51
C LYS A 86 -13.43 5.89 7.33
N TRP A 87 -13.05 6.43 6.18
CA TRP A 87 -11.71 6.89 5.87
C TRP A 87 -11.61 8.42 5.92
N SER A 88 -10.38 8.91 6.03
CA SER A 88 -10.03 10.28 5.66
C SER A 88 -8.94 10.24 4.60
N LEU A 89 -8.92 11.24 3.74
CA LEU A 89 -7.87 11.40 2.72
C LEU A 89 -6.48 11.43 3.37
N GLU A 90 -6.34 12.11 4.51
CA GLU A 90 -5.11 12.12 5.30
C GLU A 90 -4.66 10.72 5.74
N LYS A 91 -5.57 9.89 6.25
CA LYS A 91 -5.24 8.51 6.65
C LYS A 91 -4.87 7.64 5.45
N LEU A 92 -5.49 7.87 4.30
CA LEU A 92 -5.17 7.17 3.06
C LEU A 92 -3.76 7.53 2.57
N ALA A 93 -3.40 8.83 2.60
CA ALA A 93 -2.09 9.32 2.17
C ALA A 93 -0.93 8.76 3.02
N LEU A 94 -1.21 8.42 4.28
CA LEU A 94 -0.26 7.80 5.20
C LEU A 94 -0.24 6.26 5.11
N GLY A 95 -1.05 5.68 4.21
CA GLY A 95 -1.01 4.27 3.88
C GLY A 95 0.31 3.89 3.22
N LYS A 96 0.74 2.64 3.44
CA LYS A 96 2.01 2.12 2.90
C LYS A 96 1.67 1.11 1.82
N ALA A 97 1.95 1.43 0.56
CA ALA A 97 1.75 0.50 -0.54
C ALA A 97 2.77 -0.65 -0.42
N ILE A 98 2.27 -1.88 -0.47
CA ILE A 98 3.05 -3.10 -0.24
C ILE A 98 3.02 -4.06 -1.44
N GLY A 99 2.25 -3.75 -2.47
CA GLY A 99 2.18 -4.53 -3.70
C GLY A 99 1.23 -3.90 -4.70
N ALA A 100 1.28 -4.37 -5.93
CA ALA A 100 0.36 -3.95 -6.99
C ALA A 100 0.02 -5.09 -7.96
N ASN A 101 -1.13 -4.98 -8.63
CA ASN A 101 -1.50 -5.81 -9.77
C ASN A 101 -1.02 -5.19 -11.10
N SER A 102 -1.37 -5.82 -12.23
CA SER A 102 -1.02 -5.33 -13.58
C SER A 102 -1.70 -4.01 -13.96
N GLU A 103 -2.90 -3.77 -13.42
CA GLU A 103 -3.68 -2.58 -13.75
C GLU A 103 -3.15 -1.33 -13.02
N GLY A 104 -2.55 -1.52 -11.84
CA GLY A 104 -1.98 -0.46 -11.01
C GLY A 104 -2.69 -0.29 -9.67
N ASP A 105 -3.62 -1.20 -9.34
CA ASP A 105 -4.27 -1.23 -8.04
C ASP A 105 -3.26 -1.61 -6.98
N LEU A 106 -3.45 -1.06 -5.78
CA LEU A 106 -2.46 -1.17 -4.71
C LEU A 106 -3.00 -1.99 -3.55
N LEU A 107 -2.22 -2.98 -3.13
CA LEU A 107 -2.32 -3.49 -1.76
C LEU A 107 -1.58 -2.54 -0.83
N PHE A 108 -2.17 -2.22 0.30
CA PHE A 108 -1.55 -1.34 1.28
C PHE A 108 -1.89 -1.69 2.73
N PHE A 109 -1.00 -1.27 3.63
CA PHE A 109 -1.28 -1.22 5.07
C PHE A 109 -1.78 0.16 5.47
N GLY A 110 -2.75 0.20 6.37
CA GLY A 110 -3.27 1.45 6.93
C GLY A 110 -2.22 2.21 7.74
N CYS A 111 -2.44 3.51 7.91
CA CYS A 111 -1.52 4.41 8.62
C CYS A 111 -1.12 3.92 10.03
N TYR A 112 -2.08 3.40 10.80
CA TYR A 112 -1.89 2.95 12.18
C TYR A 112 -1.96 1.41 12.35
N ASP A 113 -2.17 0.68 11.26
CA ASP A 113 -2.34 -0.78 11.30
C ASP A 113 -1.57 -1.44 10.14
N ASN A 114 -0.41 -2.01 10.50
CA ASN A 114 0.42 -2.78 9.58
C ASN A 114 0.10 -4.29 9.61
N THR A 115 -1.11 -4.65 10.07
CA THR A 115 -1.55 -6.05 10.13
C THR A 115 -2.71 -6.34 9.18
N LYS A 116 -3.53 -5.35 8.86
CA LYS A 116 -4.66 -5.50 7.93
C LYS A 116 -4.30 -4.96 6.56
N VAL A 117 -4.57 -5.78 5.56
CA VAL A 117 -4.33 -5.42 4.16
C VAL A 117 -5.59 -4.78 3.60
N HIS A 118 -5.40 -3.74 2.81
CA HIS A 118 -6.46 -3.02 2.11
C HIS A 118 -6.13 -2.99 0.62
N LEU A 119 -7.17 -2.92 -0.21
CA LEU A 119 -7.04 -2.71 -1.64
C LEU A 119 -7.49 -1.28 -1.96
N PHE A 120 -6.67 -0.58 -2.74
CA PHE A 120 -7.01 0.71 -3.34
C PHE A 120 -7.10 0.52 -4.85
N ARG A 121 -8.26 0.88 -5.43
CA ARG A 121 -8.49 0.84 -6.87
C ARG A 121 -8.04 2.15 -7.50
N HIS A 122 -7.13 2.12 -8.46
CA HIS A 122 -6.53 3.33 -9.00
C HIS A 122 -7.50 4.13 -9.88
N ASP A 123 -8.43 3.46 -10.57
CA ASP A 123 -9.35 4.09 -11.53
C ASP A 123 -10.38 5.00 -10.86
N ASP A 124 -10.97 4.57 -9.75
CA ASP A 124 -12.07 5.27 -9.09
C ASP A 124 -11.74 5.74 -7.66
N GLY A 125 -10.54 5.42 -7.17
CA GLY A 125 -10.11 5.73 -5.81
C GLY A 125 -10.84 4.95 -4.72
N SER A 126 -11.59 3.89 -5.09
CA SER A 126 -12.32 3.08 -4.12
C SER A 126 -11.36 2.28 -3.24
N ILE A 127 -11.76 2.12 -1.98
CA ILE A 127 -11.04 1.30 -1.02
C ILE A 127 -11.90 0.09 -0.70
N LYS A 128 -11.25 -1.06 -0.54
CA LYS A 128 -11.85 -2.28 -0.02
C LYS A 128 -11.06 -2.81 1.16
N ARG A 129 -11.75 -3.21 2.22
CA ARG A 129 -11.11 -3.92 3.33
C ARG A 129 -10.98 -5.38 2.96
N THR A 130 -9.76 -5.87 2.91
CA THR A 130 -9.56 -7.29 2.71
C THR A 130 -9.82 -8.03 4.02
N LYS A 131 -10.18 -9.32 3.93
CA LYS A 131 -10.12 -10.22 5.08
C LYS A 131 -8.68 -10.63 5.41
N LEU A 132 -7.73 -10.35 4.51
CA LEU A 132 -6.35 -10.74 4.65
C LEU A 132 -5.62 -9.89 5.68
N THR A 133 -4.91 -10.61 6.52
CA THR A 133 -3.92 -10.07 7.44
C THR A 133 -2.52 -10.38 6.94
N LEU A 134 -1.55 -9.63 7.46
CA LEU A 134 -0.14 -9.92 7.30
C LEU A 134 0.18 -11.39 7.63
N PHE A 135 -0.43 -11.92 8.70
CA PHE A 135 -0.23 -13.30 9.12
C PHE A 135 -0.76 -14.29 8.08
N GLU A 136 -1.95 -14.05 7.53
CA GLU A 136 -2.52 -14.90 6.48
C GLU A 136 -1.70 -14.86 5.19
N ILE A 137 -1.20 -13.69 4.80
CA ILE A 137 -0.25 -13.57 3.68
C ILE A 137 0.96 -14.48 3.91
N ILE A 138 1.62 -14.37 5.07
CA ILE A 138 2.81 -15.18 5.36
C ILE A 138 2.46 -16.68 5.40
N LYS A 139 1.31 -17.02 6.01
CA LYS A 139 0.84 -18.40 6.17
C LYS A 139 0.58 -19.09 4.82
N GLN A 140 0.14 -18.36 3.79
CA GLN A 140 -0.02 -18.94 2.44
C GLN A 140 1.27 -19.53 1.86
N PHE A 141 2.44 -19.17 2.42
CA PHE A 141 3.75 -19.65 1.98
C PHE A 141 4.53 -20.39 3.07
N SER A 142 3.90 -20.64 4.22
CA SER A 142 4.49 -21.41 5.31
C SER A 142 3.84 -22.80 5.26
N GLU A 143 4.61 -23.80 4.85
CA GLU A 143 4.18 -25.21 4.80
C GLU A 143 3.69 -25.74 6.17
#